data_AF-A0A9N7VQ28-F1
#
_entry.id   AF-A0A9N7VQ28-F1
#
_cell.length_a   1.000
_cell.length_b   1.000
_cell.length_c   1.000
_cell.angle_alpha   90.00
_cell.angle_beta   90.00
_cell.angle_gamma   90.00
#
_symmetry.space_group_name_H-M   'P 1'
#
loop_
_entity.id
_entity.type
_entity.pdbx_description
1 polymer ?
#
loop_
_entity_poly.entity_id
_entity_poly.type
_entity_poly.pdbx_seq_one_letter_code
_entity_poly.pdbx_strand_id
1 'polypeptide(L)'
;MISTPSISRWAGPIIDVLLDYVGHVTLCSRLMEHLDSYSEWSIIKEKATSPRSLMQNCRLQILQLVSRPRVKKLPLPGVLIRFLQHGEGSIED
;
A
#
# COMPACT_ATOMS: atom_id res chain seq x y z
N MET A 1 22.29 -6.48 -6.26
CA MET A 1 22.59 -7.44 -5.18
C MET A 1 22.11 -6.84 -3.87
N ILE A 2 20.91 -7.21 -3.43
CA ILE A 2 20.23 -6.62 -2.26
C ILE A 2 20.58 -7.34 -0.94
N SER A 3 21.36 -8.42 -1.03
CA SER A 3 21.73 -9.29 0.10
C SER A 3 23.06 -8.93 0.77
N THR A 4 23.71 -7.84 0.38
CA THR A 4 24.92 -7.37 1.08
C THR A 4 24.52 -6.68 2.40
N PRO A 5 25.25 -6.93 3.52
CA PRO A 5 24.88 -6.43 4.84
C PRO A 5 24.88 -4.89 4.93
N SER A 6 25.59 -4.21 4.04
CA SER A 6 25.60 -2.75 3.92
C SER A 6 24.37 -2.19 3.21
N ILE A 7 23.88 -2.85 2.15
CA ILE A 7 22.72 -2.40 1.35
C ILE A 7 21.40 -2.85 1.98
N SER A 8 21.39 -4.02 2.64
CA SER A 8 20.22 -4.53 3.36
C SER A 8 19.69 -3.47 4.33
N ARG A 9 20.51 -2.85 5.18
CA ARG A 9 20.03 -1.81 6.12
C ARG A 9 19.28 -0.63 5.47
N TRP A 10 19.52 -0.32 4.18
CA TRP A 10 18.82 0.73 3.45
C TRP A 10 17.57 0.25 2.69
N ALA A 11 17.36 -1.05 2.58
CA ALA A 11 16.26 -1.59 1.80
C ALA A 11 14.89 -1.32 2.45
N GLY A 12 14.82 -1.24 3.78
CA GLY A 12 13.57 -0.99 4.52
C GLY A 12 12.81 0.24 4.03
N PRO A 13 13.39 1.46 4.09
CA PRO A 13 12.72 2.67 3.61
C PRO A 13 12.32 2.62 2.12
N ILE A 14 13.11 1.96 1.29
CA ILE A 14 12.80 1.79 -0.15
C ILE A 14 11.58 0.86 -0.30
N ILE A 15 11.55 -0.24 0.45
CA ILE A 15 10.43 -1.19 0.45
C ILE A 15 9.16 -0.52 1.00
N ASP A 16 9.27 0.28 2.06
CA ASP A 16 8.14 1.02 2.66
C ASP A 16 7.49 1.97 1.65
N VAL A 17 8.31 2.77 0.97
CA VAL A 17 7.86 3.65 -0.12
C VAL A 17 7.22 2.83 -1.25
N LEU A 18 7.85 1.72 -1.67
CA LEU A 18 7.27 0.86 -2.70
C LEU A 18 5.92 0.27 -2.29
N LEU A 19 5.73 -0.13 -1.04
CA LEU A 19 4.46 -0.63 -0.52
C LEU A 19 3.39 0.48 -0.44
N ASP A 20 3.82 1.73 -0.22
CA ASP A 20 2.92 2.89 -0.24
C ASP A 20 2.39 3.21 -1.63
N TYR A 21 3.21 3.00 -2.67
CA TYR A 21 2.85 3.32 -4.07
C TYR A 21 2.30 2.13 -4.88
N VAL A 22 2.79 0.92 -4.63
CA VAL A 22 2.44 -0.28 -5.39
C VAL A 22 1.47 -1.12 -4.56
N GLY A 23 0.19 -1.16 -4.97
CA GLY A 23 -0.96 -1.75 -4.26
C GLY A 23 -0.70 -2.91 -3.28
N HIS A 24 -1.13 -4.14 -3.61
CA HIS A 24 -0.80 -5.33 -2.81
C HIS A 24 0.36 -6.06 -3.51
N VAL A 25 1.55 -6.05 -2.89
CA VAL A 25 2.74 -6.70 -3.44
C VAL A 25 3.17 -7.81 -2.49
N THR A 26 3.16 -9.05 -2.98
CA THR A 26 3.76 -10.18 -2.26
C THR A 26 5.28 -10.09 -2.39
N LEU A 27 5.98 -9.89 -1.28
CA LEU A 27 7.45 -9.94 -1.25
C LEU A 27 7.92 -11.38 -1.37
N CYS A 28 9.07 -11.61 -2.02
CA CYS A 28 9.63 -12.95 -2.11
C CYS A 28 10.18 -13.42 -0.75
N SER A 29 10.23 -14.74 -0.52
CA SER A 29 10.63 -15.35 0.76
C SER A 29 11.98 -14.84 1.28
N ARG A 30 12.97 -14.67 0.40
CA ARG A 30 14.29 -14.12 0.75
C ARG A 30 14.22 -12.68 1.28
N LEU A 31 13.32 -11.86 0.73
CA LEU A 31 13.14 -10.48 1.20
C LEU A 31 12.39 -10.46 2.52
N MET A 32 11.47 -11.40 2.72
CA MET A 32 10.72 -11.56 3.97
C MET A 32 11.62 -12.03 5.12
N GLU A 33 12.54 -12.96 4.88
CA GLU A 33 13.58 -13.36 5.85
C GLU A 33 14.52 -12.19 6.21
N HIS A 34 14.88 -11.37 5.23
CA HIS A 34 15.63 -10.15 5.49
C HIS A 34 14.83 -9.14 6.31
N LEU A 35 13.51 -9.01 6.07
CA LEU A 35 12.64 -8.18 6.88
C LEU A 35 12.55 -8.68 8.33
N ASP A 36 12.48 -10.00 8.52
CA ASP A 36 12.42 -10.65 9.84
C ASP A 36 13.71 -10.54 10.64
N SER A 37 14.85 -10.34 9.96
CA SER A 37 16.15 -10.19 10.60
C SER A 37 16.36 -8.83 11.28
N TYR A 38 15.51 -7.82 10.99
CA TYR A 38 15.62 -6.47 11.55
C TYR A 38 14.34 -6.05 12.29
N SER A 39 14.42 -5.95 13.63
CA SER A 39 13.29 -5.54 14.49
C SER A 39 12.67 -4.20 14.07
N GLU A 40 13.50 -3.25 13.65
CA GLU A 40 13.10 -1.90 13.21
C GLU A 40 12.18 -1.91 11.98
N TRP A 41 12.09 -3.02 11.26
CA TRP A 41 11.30 -3.15 10.04
C TRP A 41 10.00 -3.91 10.25
N SER A 42 9.62 -4.18 11.50
CA SER A 42 8.36 -4.87 11.84
C SER A 42 7.14 -4.15 11.25
N ILE A 43 7.14 -2.82 11.18
CA ILE A 43 6.08 -2.00 10.58
C ILE A 43 6.00 -2.23 9.06
N ILE A 44 7.16 -2.37 8.40
CA ILE A 44 7.24 -2.63 6.95
C ILE A 44 6.75 -4.04 6.65
N LYS A 45 7.08 -5.01 7.51
CA LYS A 45 6.56 -6.38 7.44
C LYS A 45 5.03 -6.39 7.60
N GLU A 46 4.51 -5.65 8.57
CA GLU A 46 3.07 -5.53 8.79
C GLU A 46 2.38 -4.92 7.56
N LYS A 47 2.92 -3.84 6.98
CA LYS A 47 2.44 -3.30 5.70
C LYS A 47 2.50 -4.30 4.54
N ALA A 48 3.53 -5.14 4.49
CA ALA A 48 3.71 -6.13 3.42
C ALA A 48 2.80 -7.37 3.58
N THR A 49 2.40 -7.70 4.80
CA THR A 49 1.58 -8.88 5.12
C THR A 49 0.11 -8.55 5.34
N SER A 50 -0.20 -7.31 5.72
CA SER A 50 -1.56 -6.83 5.84
C SER A 50 -2.15 -6.61 4.45
N PRO A 51 -3.18 -7.38 4.05
CA PRO A 51 -3.90 -7.03 2.85
C PRO A 51 -4.53 -5.66 3.11
N ARG A 52 -4.13 -4.62 2.35
CA ARG A 52 -4.86 -3.33 2.36
C ARG A 52 -6.35 -3.65 2.31
N SER A 53 -7.14 -2.98 3.16
CA SER A 53 -8.58 -3.26 3.27
C SER A 53 -9.18 -3.42 1.88
N LEU A 54 -10.06 -4.41 1.70
CA LEU A 54 -10.72 -4.66 0.42
C LEU A 54 -11.31 -3.35 -0.16
N MET A 55 -11.73 -2.44 0.72
CA MET A 55 -12.22 -1.10 0.40
C MET A 55 -11.19 -0.21 -0.30
N GLN A 56 -9.93 -0.17 0.16
CA GLN A 56 -8.84 0.54 -0.51
C GLN A 56 -8.51 -0.09 -1.87
N ASN A 57 -8.46 -1.42 -1.95
CA ASN A 57 -8.13 -2.10 -3.20
C ASN A 57 -9.24 -1.90 -4.26
N CYS A 58 -10.51 -2.06 -3.86
CA CYS A 58 -11.65 -1.74 -4.72
C CYS A 58 -11.63 -0.28 -5.18
N ARG A 59 -11.26 0.66 -4.30
CA ARG A 59 -11.10 2.06 -4.68
C ARG A 59 -10.07 2.25 -5.79
N LEU A 60 -8.89 1.63 -5.66
CA LEU A 60 -7.84 1.75 -6.67
C LEU A 60 -8.27 1.14 -8.00
N GLN A 61 -8.88 -0.05 -7.99
CA GLN A 61 -9.40 -0.68 -9.20
C GLN A 61 -10.50 0.15 -9.87
N ILE A 62 -11.43 0.70 -9.09
CA ILE A 62 -12.49 1.58 -9.61
C ILE A 62 -11.89 2.84 -10.21
N LEU A 63 -10.88 3.44 -9.60
CA LEU A 63 -10.22 4.64 -10.16
C LEU A 63 -9.39 4.37 -11.42
N GLN A 64 -8.83 3.17 -11.56
CA GLN A 64 -8.15 2.74 -12.78
C GLN A 64 -9.14 2.52 -13.93
N LEU A 65 -10.28 1.89 -13.65
CA LEU A 65 -11.34 1.64 -14.65
C LEU A 65 -12.16 2.89 -14.97
N VAL A 66 -12.37 3.74 -13.97
CA VAL A 66 -13.23 4.92 -14.02
C VAL A 66 -12.40 6.12 -13.60
N SER A 67 -11.91 6.89 -14.58
CA SER A 67 -11.13 8.10 -14.32
C SER A 67 -11.84 8.99 -13.28
N ARG A 68 -11.11 9.61 -12.34
CA ARG A 68 -11.66 10.46 -11.26
C ARG A 68 -12.87 11.36 -11.65
N PRO A 69 -12.87 12.09 -12.78
CA PRO A 69 -14.03 12.91 -13.16
C PRO A 69 -15.29 12.12 -13.52
N ARG A 70 -15.16 10.84 -13.92
CA ARG A 70 -16.27 9.95 -14.29
C ARG A 70 -16.91 9.25 -13.10
N VAL A 71 -16.25 9.23 -11.94
CA VAL A 71 -16.77 8.62 -10.70
C VAL A 71 -18.08 9.29 -10.25
N LYS A 72 -18.25 10.61 -10.49
CA LYS A 72 -19.50 11.36 -10.19
C LYS A 72 -20.71 10.85 -10.99
N LYS A 73 -20.49 10.13 -12.09
CA LYS A 73 -21.54 9.65 -12.99
C LYS A 73 -21.96 8.21 -12.70
N LEU A 74 -21.30 7.53 -11.75
CA LEU A 74 -21.67 6.18 -11.35
C LEU A 74 -22.94 6.22 -10.49
N PRO A 75 -23.84 5.22 -10.62
CA PRO A 75 -25.03 5.09 -9.78
C PRO A 75 -24.63 4.54 -8.39
N LEU A 76 -23.78 5.26 -7.68
CA LEU A 76 -23.27 4.90 -6.35
C LEU A 76 -23.83 5.85 -5.29
N PRO A 77 -23.99 5.38 -4.04
CA PRO A 77 -24.30 6.25 -2.90
C PRO A 77 -23.30 7.40 -2.78
N GLY A 78 -23.79 8.60 -2.41
CA GLY A 78 -22.95 9.80 -2.29
C GLY A 78 -21.75 9.65 -1.34
N VAL A 79 -21.88 8.80 -0.32
CA VAL A 79 -20.81 8.44 0.62
C VAL A 79 -19.67 7.70 -0.09
N LEU A 80 -19.99 6.74 -0.96
CA LEU A 80 -19.00 5.99 -1.74
C LEU A 80 -18.36 6.87 -2.82
N ILE A 81 -19.13 7.75 -3.46
CA ILE A 81 -18.59 8.74 -4.40
C ILE A 81 -17.58 9.66 -3.71
N ARG A 82 -17.89 10.12 -2.48
CA ARG A 82 -16.98 10.93 -1.66
C ARG A 82 -15.72 10.14 -1.28
N PHE A 83 -15.86 8.89 -0.86
CA PHE A 83 -14.73 7.99 -0.57
C PHE A 83 -13.81 7.78 -1.77
N LEU A 84 -14.36 7.57 -2.97
CA LEU A 84 -13.58 7.40 -4.20
C LEU A 84 -12.90 8.71 -4.64
N GLN A 85 -13.50 9.88 -4.35
CA GLN A 85 -13.02 11.20 -4.76
C GLN A 85 -12.04 11.87 -3.80
N HIS A 86 -12.11 11.58 -2.49
CA HIS A 86 -11.28 12.21 -1.47
C HIS A 86 -10.18 11.28 -1.00
N GLY A 87 -8.92 11.73 -1.17
CA GLY A 87 -7.74 11.13 -0.54
C GLY A 87 -7.93 11.03 0.97
N GLU A 88 -7.25 10.07 1.57
CA GLU A 88 -7.29 9.79 3.00
C GLU A 88 -7.30 11.09 3.80
N GLY A 89 -8.39 11.31 4.55
CA GLY A 89 -8.32 12.23 5.66
C GLY A 89 -7.25 11.69 6.58
N SER A 90 -6.29 12.54 6.94
CA SER A 90 -5.40 12.33 8.07
C SER A 90 -6.19 11.68 9.21
N ILE A 91 -5.70 10.53 9.66
CA ILE A 91 -6.05 10.00 10.98
C ILE A 91 -5.36 10.96 11.95
N GLU A 92 -6.11 11.94 12.46
CA GLU A 92 -5.81 12.55 13.75
C GLU A 92 -6.58 11.74 14.80
N ASP A 93 -5.84 10.92 15.53
CA ASP A 93 -5.91 10.71 16.98
C ASP A 93 -4.63 9.99 17.44
#